data_AF-A0A2V0QG32-F1
#
_entry.id   AF-A0A2V0QG32-F1
#
_cell.length_a   1.000
_cell.length_b   1.000
_cell.length_c   1.000
_cell.angle_alpha   90.00
_cell.angle_beta   90.00
_cell.angle_gamma   90.00
#
_symmetry.space_group_name_H-M   'P 1'
#
loop_
_entity.id
_entity.type
_entity.pdbx_description
1 polymer ?
#
loop_
_entity_poly.entity_id
_entity_poly.type
_entity_poly.pdbx_seq_one_letter_code
_entity_poly.pdbx_strand_id
1 'polypeptide(L)'
;MALLDTRAGSRPYLAAVAYHLGDFRTPQRITKFRQSAIYASFIFGHKIFKDELTRLSTVLKSLGYTARHLEKFLSGVLGALMLENGDPRLETFTEGLLIKGQGHRSVGIARLVGKVSHGLAALGILDKPLRKRGYADWREKSTEGIDPVWVSWCRRWRDTSTLRPRTRESNYSFMLRTGIWLTREQPWVSSPVDWNTSTCVAVIAAIDRMTVGEWALESALGTKLKGLGQPIAPNSKRAFLHALRRFFIDFELWGWGRLKFRRFSR
;
A
#
# COMPACT_ATOMS: atom_id res chain seq x y z
N MET A 1 20.65 29.79 10.72
CA MET A 1 20.42 28.33 10.89
C MET A 1 20.80 27.83 12.28
N ALA A 2 21.98 28.18 12.83
CA ALA A 2 22.47 27.67 14.13
C ALA A 2 21.50 27.85 15.33
N LEU A 3 20.75 28.95 15.41
CA LEU A 3 19.77 29.19 16.50
C LEU A 3 18.50 28.33 16.40
N LEU A 4 18.15 27.82 15.20
CA LEU A 4 17.00 26.91 15.00
C LEU A 4 17.35 25.47 15.42
N ASP A 5 18.63 25.18 15.62
CA ASP A 5 19.14 23.84 15.95
C ASP A 5 19.33 23.60 17.47
N THR A 6 19.06 24.59 18.33
CA THR A 6 19.07 24.44 19.82
C THR A 6 17.64 24.32 20.42
N ARG A 7 17.54 24.00 21.73
CA ARG A 7 16.44 23.36 22.51
C ARG A 7 15.00 23.34 21.91
N ALA A 8 14.36 22.18 22.03
CA ALA A 8 13.15 21.71 21.33
C ALA A 8 11.82 22.48 21.57
N GLY A 9 11.78 23.52 22.40
CA GLY A 9 10.54 24.26 22.71
C GLY A 9 10.30 25.53 21.89
N SER A 10 11.35 26.26 21.52
CA SER A 10 11.26 27.59 20.88
C SER A 10 11.37 27.56 19.35
N ARG A 11 11.72 26.41 18.76
CA ARG A 11 12.01 26.30 17.32
C ARG A 11 10.86 26.73 16.39
N PRO A 12 9.59 26.39 16.66
CA PRO A 12 8.49 26.86 15.82
C PRO A 12 8.32 28.38 15.84
N TYR A 13 8.54 29.01 17.01
CA TYR A 13 8.49 30.47 17.16
C TYR A 13 9.62 31.14 16.38
N LEU A 14 10.86 30.66 16.54
CA LEU A 14 12.01 31.17 15.81
C LEU A 14 11.86 30.97 14.29
N ALA A 15 11.30 29.83 13.88
CA ALA A 15 11.02 29.57 12.46
C ALA A 15 9.95 30.53 11.92
N ALA A 16 8.92 30.86 12.70
CA ALA A 16 7.91 31.85 12.31
C ALA A 16 8.51 33.25 12.17
N VAL A 17 9.34 33.67 13.13
CA VAL A 17 10.06 34.96 13.04
C VAL A 17 10.96 34.99 11.81
N ALA A 18 11.76 33.95 11.59
CA ALA A 18 12.63 33.86 10.42
C ALA A 18 11.83 33.83 9.10
N TYR A 19 10.66 33.19 9.10
CA TYR A 19 9.79 33.12 7.92
C TYR A 19 9.16 34.45 7.56
N HIS A 20 8.84 35.32 8.53
CA HIS A 20 8.20 36.61 8.23
C HIS A 20 9.20 37.76 8.13
N LEU A 21 10.27 37.75 8.93
CA LEU A 21 11.22 38.86 9.04
C LEU A 21 12.56 38.61 8.34
N GLY A 22 12.80 37.40 7.83
CA GLY A 22 14.00 37.06 7.06
C GLY A 22 13.67 36.37 5.75
N ASP A 23 14.69 35.89 5.04
CA ASP A 23 14.56 35.18 3.75
C ASP A 23 14.29 33.68 3.90
N PHE A 24 13.88 33.24 5.09
CA PHE A 24 13.71 31.83 5.39
C PHE A 24 12.35 31.30 4.93
N ARG A 25 12.25 30.84 3.68
CA ARG A 25 11.00 30.30 3.11
C ARG A 25 10.88 28.77 3.11
N THR A 26 11.90 28.06 3.61
CA THR A 26 11.92 26.58 3.58
C THR A 26 12.08 25.95 4.98
N PRO A 27 11.07 26.03 5.86
CA PRO A 27 11.06 25.40 7.19
C PRO A 27 11.40 23.90 7.20
N GLN A 28 11.09 23.21 6.10
CA GLN A 28 11.32 21.78 5.93
C GLN A 28 12.81 21.40 5.88
N ARG A 29 13.71 22.36 5.64
CA ARG A 29 15.17 22.15 5.61
C ARG A 29 15.84 22.18 6.99
N ILE A 30 15.09 22.44 8.07
CA ILE A 30 15.62 22.43 9.44
C ILE A 30 16.04 21.01 9.83
N THR A 31 17.19 20.87 10.51
CA THR A 31 17.65 19.55 10.96
C THR A 31 16.67 18.95 11.97
N LYS A 32 16.36 17.65 11.83
CA LYS A 32 15.35 16.96 12.63
C LYS A 32 13.95 17.62 12.56
N PHE A 33 13.57 18.18 11.40
CA PHE A 33 12.23 18.69 11.16
C PHE A 33 11.18 17.60 11.44
N ARG A 34 10.44 17.78 12.53
CA ARG A 34 9.35 16.93 12.99
C ARG A 34 8.16 17.84 13.29
N GLN A 35 6.95 17.31 13.19
CA GLN A 35 5.71 18.03 13.53
C GLN A 35 5.40 19.22 12.62
N SER A 36 5.31 18.98 11.31
CA SER A 36 4.90 19.97 10.28
C SER A 36 3.64 20.78 10.64
N ALA A 37 2.66 20.16 11.29
CA ALA A 37 1.45 20.82 11.77
C ALA A 37 1.77 21.99 12.72
N ILE A 38 2.73 21.82 13.63
CA ILE A 38 3.10 22.83 14.61
C ILE A 38 3.76 24.00 13.90
N TYR A 39 4.76 23.74 13.05
CA TYR A 39 5.41 24.81 12.28
C TYR A 39 4.43 25.59 11.39
N ALA A 40 3.52 24.90 10.69
CA ALA A 40 2.47 25.55 9.90
C ALA A 40 1.57 26.42 10.78
N SER A 41 1.12 25.91 11.94
CA SER A 41 0.31 26.66 12.89
C SER A 41 1.01 27.90 13.45
N PHE A 42 2.33 27.87 13.62
CA PHE A 42 3.10 29.01 14.12
C PHE A 42 3.41 30.04 13.04
N ILE A 43 3.73 29.58 11.82
CA ILE A 43 4.05 30.46 10.70
C ILE A 43 2.79 31.14 10.17
N PHE A 44 1.71 30.39 9.95
CA PHE A 44 0.49 30.91 9.32
C PHE A 44 -0.59 31.34 10.31
N GLY A 45 -0.36 31.13 11.60
CA GLY A 45 -1.31 31.45 12.65
C GLY A 45 -2.21 30.26 13.02
N HIS A 46 -2.41 30.10 14.32
CA HIS A 46 -3.11 28.94 14.88
C HIS A 46 -4.57 28.85 14.44
N LYS A 47 -5.25 30.00 14.39
CA LYS A 47 -6.67 30.07 13.99
C LYS A 47 -6.86 29.61 12.55
N ILE A 48 -6.10 30.17 11.60
CA ILE A 48 -6.19 29.82 10.18
C ILE A 48 -5.91 28.33 9.96
N PHE A 49 -4.83 27.81 10.57
CA PHE A 49 -4.48 26.40 10.47
C PHE A 49 -5.61 25.49 10.99
N LYS A 50 -6.18 25.82 12.16
CA LYS A 50 -7.23 25.02 12.79
C LYS A 50 -8.54 25.09 12.02
N ASP A 51 -8.88 26.24 11.47
CA ASP A 51 -10.10 26.44 10.69
C ASP A 51 -10.06 25.61 9.40
N GLU A 52 -8.95 25.65 8.66
CA GLU A 52 -8.78 24.84 7.44
C GLU A 52 -8.70 23.33 7.73
N LEU A 53 -8.01 22.94 8.82
CA LEU A 53 -7.99 21.54 9.25
C LEU A 53 -9.39 21.04 9.60
N THR A 54 -10.16 21.84 10.34
CA THR A 54 -11.54 21.52 10.71
C THR A 54 -12.40 21.38 9.46
N ARG A 55 -12.37 22.38 8.57
CA ARG A 55 -13.13 22.41 7.31
C ARG A 55 -12.86 21.17 6.46
N LEU A 56 -11.58 20.85 6.23
CA LEU A 56 -11.19 19.66 5.47
C LEU A 56 -11.60 18.36 6.17
N SER A 57 -11.45 18.28 7.49
CA SER A 57 -11.82 17.09 8.25
C SER A 57 -13.32 16.82 8.24
N THR A 58 -14.15 17.87 8.30
CA THR A 58 -15.61 17.79 8.27
C THR A 58 -16.10 17.22 6.94
N VAL A 59 -15.57 17.73 5.82
CA VAL A 59 -15.90 17.20 4.48
C VAL A 59 -15.42 15.76 4.33
N LEU A 60 -14.24 15.40 4.83
CA LEU A 60 -13.80 14.01 4.77
C LEU A 60 -14.69 13.08 5.63
N LYS A 61 -15.17 13.54 6.79
CA LYS A 61 -16.12 12.80 7.60
C LYS A 61 -17.44 12.57 6.86
N SER A 62 -17.98 13.58 6.18
CA SER A 62 -19.23 13.43 5.39
C SER A 62 -19.08 12.47 4.21
N LEU A 63 -17.87 12.33 3.67
CA LEU A 63 -17.52 11.33 2.64
C LEU A 63 -17.29 9.91 3.20
N GLY A 64 -17.55 9.68 4.50
CA GLY A 64 -17.41 8.36 5.13
C GLY A 64 -16.00 8.03 5.61
N TYR A 65 -15.06 8.98 5.62
CA TYR A 65 -13.75 8.77 6.26
C TYR A 65 -13.88 8.92 7.78
N THR A 66 -14.29 7.87 8.47
CA THR A 66 -14.30 7.82 9.95
C THR A 66 -13.13 6.99 10.45
N ALA A 67 -12.06 7.65 10.91
CA ALA A 67 -10.94 6.98 11.56
C ALA A 67 -10.65 7.62 12.91
N ARG A 68 -10.40 6.79 13.94
CA ARG A 68 -10.10 7.18 15.33
C ARG A 68 -8.91 8.16 15.47
N HIS A 69 -8.13 8.37 14.41
CA HIS A 69 -6.97 9.27 14.35
C HIS A 69 -6.91 10.14 13.09
N LEU A 70 -8.04 10.35 12.39
CA LEU A 70 -8.06 11.10 11.12
C LEU A 70 -7.41 12.48 11.27
N GLU A 71 -7.84 13.25 12.26
CA GLU A 71 -7.34 14.63 12.49
C GLU A 71 -5.84 14.66 12.81
N LYS A 72 -5.33 13.70 13.58
CA LYS A 72 -3.89 13.63 13.92
C LYS A 72 -3.02 13.33 12.70
N PHE A 73 -3.48 12.46 11.80
CA PHE A 73 -2.75 12.17 10.57
C PHE A 73 -2.93 13.26 9.52
N LEU A 74 -4.13 13.84 9.44
CA LEU A 74 -4.46 14.92 8.52
C LEU A 74 -3.69 16.19 8.85
N SER A 75 -3.58 16.55 10.13
CA SER A 75 -2.86 17.75 10.57
C SER A 75 -1.39 17.76 10.14
N GLY A 76 -0.70 16.61 10.27
CA GLY A 76 0.68 16.48 9.84
C GLY A 76 0.84 16.68 8.33
N VAL A 77 -0.02 16.05 7.52
CA VAL A 77 0.07 16.15 6.06
C VAL A 77 -0.38 17.53 5.57
N LEU A 78 -1.45 18.08 6.13
CA LEU A 78 -1.92 19.42 5.82
C LEU A 78 -0.87 20.47 6.14
N GLY A 79 -0.27 20.43 7.33
CA GLY A 79 0.80 21.36 7.70
C GLY A 79 2.03 21.22 6.79
N ALA A 80 2.34 20.01 6.33
CA ALA A 80 3.46 19.82 5.40
C ALA A 80 3.16 20.44 4.02
N LEU A 81 1.92 20.32 3.53
CA LEU A 81 1.47 20.92 2.28
C LEU A 81 1.40 22.45 2.38
N MET A 82 0.85 23.01 3.45
CA MET A 82 0.80 24.46 3.67
C MET A 82 2.20 25.08 3.65
N LEU A 83 3.17 24.46 4.33
CA LEU A 83 4.55 24.94 4.35
C LEU A 83 5.23 24.82 2.97
N GLU A 84 4.88 23.80 2.20
CA GLU A 84 5.44 23.58 0.86
C GLU A 84 4.82 24.53 -0.17
N ASN A 85 3.56 24.90 0.05
CA ASN A 85 2.82 25.88 -0.73
C ASN A 85 3.20 27.33 -0.39
N GLY A 86 3.58 27.58 0.87
CA GLY A 86 3.85 28.92 1.39
C GLY A 86 2.61 29.74 1.75
N ASP A 87 1.41 29.19 1.52
CA ASP A 87 0.11 29.78 1.86
C ASP A 87 -0.77 28.71 2.56
N PRO A 88 -1.42 29.04 3.70
CA PRO A 88 -2.25 28.10 4.45
C PRO A 88 -3.61 27.81 3.81
N ARG A 89 -4.12 28.67 2.92
CA ARG A 89 -5.49 28.59 2.39
C ARG A 89 -5.62 27.41 1.44
N LEU A 90 -6.63 26.59 1.64
CA LEU A 90 -6.86 25.38 0.83
C LEU A 90 -7.07 25.72 -0.65
N GLU A 91 -7.66 26.87 -0.94
CA GLU A 91 -7.94 27.39 -2.29
C GLU A 91 -6.67 27.58 -3.12
N THR A 92 -5.52 27.77 -2.46
CA THR A 92 -4.24 27.95 -3.15
C THR A 92 -3.53 26.64 -3.47
N PHE A 93 -4.09 25.50 -3.05
CA PHE A 93 -3.47 24.19 -3.25
C PHE A 93 -3.67 23.74 -4.70
N THR A 94 -2.59 23.72 -5.45
CA THR A 94 -2.59 23.29 -6.85
C THR A 94 -2.45 21.78 -7.02
N GLU A 95 -2.82 21.27 -8.19
CA GLU A 95 -2.57 19.88 -8.56
C GLU A 95 -1.06 19.54 -8.49
N GLY A 96 -0.22 20.44 -8.97
CA GLY A 96 1.24 20.29 -8.95
C GLY A 96 1.83 20.15 -7.55
N LEU A 97 1.34 20.95 -6.59
CA LEU A 97 1.73 20.83 -5.18
C LEU A 97 1.42 19.43 -4.63
N LEU A 98 0.22 18.94 -4.89
CA LEU A 98 -0.23 17.66 -4.37
C LEU A 98 0.50 16.47 -5.04
N ILE A 99 0.79 16.55 -6.35
CA ILE A 99 1.61 15.55 -7.05
C ILE A 99 3.02 15.51 -6.45
N LYS A 100 3.65 16.67 -6.27
CA LYS A 100 4.97 16.78 -5.63
C LYS A 100 4.96 16.22 -4.21
N GLY A 101 3.91 16.51 -3.44
CA GLY A 101 3.69 15.99 -2.10
C GLY A 101 3.50 14.47 -2.04
N GLN A 102 2.96 13.85 -3.09
CA GLN A 102 2.84 12.39 -3.20
C GLN A 102 4.16 11.72 -3.59
N GLY A 103 4.96 12.33 -4.47
CA GLY A 103 6.18 11.72 -5.03
C GLY A 103 7.35 11.60 -4.05
N HIS A 104 7.50 12.55 -3.13
CA HIS A 104 8.64 12.62 -2.21
C HIS A 104 8.42 11.91 -0.86
N ARG A 105 7.31 11.18 -0.68
CA ARG A 105 6.88 10.69 0.64
C ARG A 105 6.55 9.20 0.63
N SER A 106 6.65 8.57 1.80
CA SER A 106 6.32 7.14 1.96
C SER A 106 4.89 6.83 1.53
N VAL A 107 4.63 5.57 1.16
CA VAL A 107 3.31 5.09 0.67
C VAL A 107 2.15 5.51 1.58
N GLY A 108 2.35 5.45 2.90
CA GLY A 108 1.36 5.87 3.89
C GLY A 108 1.02 7.35 3.81
N ILE A 109 2.03 8.22 3.67
CA ILE A 109 1.82 9.67 3.56
C ILE A 109 1.22 10.02 2.20
N ALA A 110 1.69 9.38 1.13
CA ALA A 110 1.16 9.63 -0.20
C ALA A 110 -0.34 9.24 -0.30
N ARG A 111 -0.80 8.24 0.48
CA ARG A 111 -2.23 7.93 0.62
C ARG A 111 -3.00 9.02 1.36
N LEU A 112 -2.40 9.64 2.38
CA LEU A 112 -3.01 10.76 3.11
C LEU A 112 -3.12 12.02 2.23
N VAL A 113 -2.13 12.32 1.38
CA VAL A 113 -2.23 13.39 0.38
C VAL A 113 -3.37 13.12 -0.60
N GLY A 114 -3.59 11.86 -0.98
CA GLY A 114 -4.76 11.46 -1.76
C GLY A 114 -6.09 11.77 -1.06
N LYS A 115 -6.16 11.63 0.27
CA LYS A 115 -7.35 12.06 1.04
C LYS A 115 -7.52 13.57 1.04
N VAL A 116 -6.45 14.34 1.22
CA VAL A 116 -6.50 15.81 1.13
C VAL A 116 -7.08 16.22 -0.22
N SER A 117 -6.57 15.65 -1.31
CA SER A 117 -7.09 15.94 -2.66
C SER A 117 -8.57 15.56 -2.83
N HIS A 118 -9.02 14.46 -2.23
CA HIS A 118 -10.43 14.09 -2.23
C HIS A 118 -11.31 15.08 -1.45
N GLY A 119 -10.82 15.59 -0.33
CA GLY A 119 -11.50 16.64 0.43
C GLY A 119 -11.55 17.96 -0.33
N LEU A 120 -10.45 18.36 -0.99
CA LEU A 120 -10.40 19.58 -1.81
C LEU A 120 -11.36 19.52 -3.00
N ALA A 121 -11.48 18.37 -3.67
CA ALA A 121 -12.44 18.21 -4.76
C ALA A 121 -13.89 18.27 -4.26
N ALA A 122 -14.19 17.66 -3.11
CA ALA A 122 -15.52 17.76 -2.50
C ALA A 122 -15.85 19.17 -1.97
N LEU A 123 -14.83 19.98 -1.66
CA LEU A 123 -14.97 21.41 -1.35
C LEU A 123 -15.15 22.27 -2.62
N GLY A 124 -15.05 21.70 -3.82
CA GLY A 124 -15.11 22.45 -5.09
C GLY A 124 -13.84 23.24 -5.41
N ILE A 125 -12.73 23.01 -4.69
CA ILE A 125 -11.45 23.69 -4.91
C ILE A 125 -10.69 23.05 -6.08
N LEU A 126 -10.82 21.74 -6.25
CA LEU A 126 -10.29 21.01 -7.40
C LEU A 126 -11.46 20.48 -8.23
N ASP A 127 -11.36 20.57 -9.56
CA ASP A 127 -12.38 20.02 -10.47
C ASP A 127 -12.61 18.52 -10.26
N LYS A 128 -11.54 17.80 -9.92
CA LYS A 128 -11.57 16.37 -9.65
C LYS A 128 -10.52 16.02 -8.60
N PRO A 129 -10.77 15.00 -7.75
CA PRO A 129 -9.75 14.54 -6.85
C PRO A 129 -8.59 13.98 -7.67
N LEU A 130 -7.36 14.22 -7.20
CA LEU A 130 -6.19 13.55 -7.74
C LEU A 130 -6.43 12.06 -7.65
N ARG A 131 -6.63 11.47 -8.83
CA ARG A 131 -6.69 10.04 -8.97
C ARG A 131 -5.29 9.52 -8.62
N LYS A 132 -5.13 9.01 -7.40
CA LYS A 132 -4.27 7.85 -7.18
C LYS A 132 -4.93 6.61 -7.81
N ARG A 133 -5.20 6.66 -9.13
CA ARG A 133 -5.23 5.45 -9.95
C ARG A 133 -3.80 4.98 -10.28
N GLY A 134 -2.78 5.68 -9.79
CA GLY A 134 -1.44 5.15 -9.59
C GLY A 134 -1.27 4.49 -8.22
N TYR A 135 -2.05 3.44 -7.91
CA TYR A 135 -1.31 2.27 -7.43
C TYR A 135 -0.39 1.99 -8.61
N ALA A 136 0.92 2.14 -8.42
CA ALA A 136 1.89 1.88 -9.48
C ALA A 136 1.40 0.66 -10.27
N ASP A 137 1.39 0.80 -11.60
CA ASP A 137 1.35 -0.34 -12.51
C ASP A 137 2.01 -1.49 -11.79
N TRP A 138 1.19 -2.50 -11.53
CA TRP A 138 1.53 -3.59 -10.65
C TRP A 138 2.98 -3.99 -10.93
N ARG A 139 3.84 -3.92 -9.91
CA ARG A 139 5.21 -4.36 -10.07
C ARG A 139 5.16 -5.87 -10.16
N GLU A 140 5.78 -6.41 -11.21
CA GLU A 140 6.01 -7.84 -11.35
C GLU A 140 6.55 -8.37 -10.01
N LYS A 141 5.85 -9.36 -9.46
CA LYS A 141 6.31 -10.00 -8.23
C LYS A 141 7.57 -10.77 -8.56
N SER A 142 8.54 -10.78 -7.64
CA SER A 142 9.71 -11.63 -7.85
C SER A 142 9.28 -13.09 -8.02
N THR A 143 9.89 -13.73 -9.01
CA THR A 143 9.73 -15.14 -9.35
C THR A 143 10.97 -15.94 -8.96
N GLU A 144 11.88 -15.34 -8.21
CA GLU A 144 13.09 -15.98 -7.71
C GLU A 144 12.75 -17.18 -6.81
N GLY A 145 13.46 -18.29 -7.01
CA GLY A 145 13.21 -19.54 -6.31
C GLY A 145 11.93 -20.28 -6.73
N ILE A 146 11.34 -19.95 -7.88
CA ILE A 146 10.17 -20.64 -8.45
C ILE A 146 10.53 -21.20 -9.82
N ASP A 147 10.08 -22.42 -10.11
CA ASP A 147 10.21 -23.03 -11.43
C ASP A 147 9.60 -22.12 -12.54
N PRO A 148 10.36 -21.78 -13.61
CA PRO A 148 9.87 -20.91 -14.69
C PRO A 148 8.62 -21.43 -15.41
N VAL A 149 8.44 -22.75 -15.51
CA VAL A 149 7.24 -23.36 -16.10
C VAL A 149 6.03 -23.02 -15.25
N TRP A 150 6.12 -23.18 -13.93
CA TRP A 150 5.04 -22.81 -13.02
C TRP A 150 4.71 -21.32 -13.08
N VAL A 151 5.74 -20.46 -13.11
CA VAL A 151 5.60 -19.01 -13.27
C VAL A 151 4.82 -18.67 -14.54
N SER A 152 5.13 -19.33 -15.66
CA SER A 152 4.47 -19.09 -16.95
C SER A 152 2.97 -19.40 -16.87
N TRP A 153 2.58 -20.47 -16.19
CA TRP A 153 1.18 -20.83 -15.96
C TRP A 153 0.46 -19.82 -15.04
N CYS A 154 1.13 -19.38 -13.98
CA CYS A 154 0.59 -18.34 -13.09
C CYS A 154 0.34 -17.03 -13.84
N ARG A 155 1.29 -16.61 -14.69
CA ARG A 155 1.17 -15.39 -15.51
C ARG A 155 0.05 -15.53 -16.53
N ARG A 156 0.02 -16.65 -17.26
CA ARG A 156 -1.06 -16.95 -18.21
C ARG A 156 -2.44 -16.88 -17.55
N TRP A 157 -2.59 -17.47 -16.35
CA TRP A 157 -3.85 -17.36 -15.59
C TRP A 157 -4.20 -15.92 -15.23
N ARG A 158 -3.22 -15.14 -14.76
CA ARG A 158 -3.43 -13.74 -14.41
C ARG A 158 -3.87 -12.92 -15.62
N ASP A 159 -3.27 -13.13 -16.77
CA ASP A 159 -3.55 -12.33 -17.96
C ASP A 159 -4.89 -12.73 -18.60
N THR A 160 -5.32 -13.99 -18.41
CA THR A 160 -6.61 -14.50 -18.91
C THR A 160 -7.77 -14.19 -17.96
N SER A 161 -7.53 -14.13 -16.64
CA SER A 161 -8.59 -14.00 -15.63
C SER A 161 -9.32 -12.66 -15.70
N THR A 162 -10.65 -12.72 -15.77
CA THR A 162 -11.57 -11.57 -15.76
C THR A 162 -11.93 -11.09 -14.35
N LEU A 163 -11.31 -11.66 -13.30
CA LEU A 163 -11.53 -11.23 -11.93
C LEU A 163 -11.18 -9.75 -11.74
N ARG A 164 -11.85 -9.11 -10.77
CA ARG A 164 -11.52 -7.74 -10.35
C ARG A 164 -10.01 -7.65 -10.07
N PRO A 165 -9.31 -6.57 -10.50
CA PRO A 165 -7.86 -6.49 -10.46
C PRO A 165 -7.26 -6.91 -9.12
N ARG A 166 -7.79 -6.37 -8.01
CA ARG A 166 -7.31 -6.70 -6.66
C ARG A 166 -7.41 -8.19 -6.31
N THR A 167 -8.51 -8.85 -6.70
CA THR A 167 -8.72 -10.28 -6.43
C THR A 167 -7.77 -11.12 -7.26
N ARG A 168 -7.62 -10.77 -8.55
CA ARG A 168 -6.69 -11.40 -9.47
C ARG A 168 -5.25 -11.34 -8.97
N GLU A 169 -4.81 -10.17 -8.50
CA GLU A 169 -3.46 -10.01 -7.95
C GLU A 169 -3.24 -10.74 -6.64
N SER A 170 -4.28 -10.84 -5.79
CA SER A 170 -4.19 -11.61 -4.56
C SER A 170 -4.01 -13.10 -4.87
N ASN A 171 -4.81 -13.63 -5.79
CA ASN A 171 -4.71 -15.02 -6.23
C ASN A 171 -3.36 -15.30 -6.90
N TYR A 172 -2.92 -14.42 -7.82
CA TYR A 172 -1.61 -14.50 -8.46
C TYR A 172 -0.48 -14.61 -7.44
N SER A 173 -0.53 -13.79 -6.39
CA SER A 173 0.43 -13.89 -5.29
C SER A 173 0.41 -15.24 -4.58
N PHE A 174 -0.75 -15.85 -4.35
CA PHE A 174 -0.83 -17.15 -3.69
C PHE A 174 -0.29 -18.27 -4.57
N MET A 175 -0.59 -18.24 -5.87
CA MET A 175 -0.07 -19.23 -6.83
C MET A 175 1.46 -19.19 -6.93
N LEU A 176 2.08 -17.99 -7.00
CA LEU A 176 3.54 -17.89 -6.98
C LEU A 176 4.14 -18.43 -5.67
N ARG A 177 3.52 -18.14 -4.53
CA ARG A 177 4.01 -18.64 -3.23
C ARG A 177 3.89 -20.15 -3.12
N THR A 178 2.87 -20.76 -3.72
CA THR A 178 2.81 -22.21 -3.88
C THR A 178 3.94 -22.73 -4.76
N GLY A 179 4.37 -21.95 -5.76
CA GLY A 179 5.55 -22.25 -6.56
C GLY A 179 6.83 -22.39 -5.73
N ILE A 180 7.05 -21.53 -4.72
CA ILE A 180 8.18 -21.67 -3.79
C ILE A 180 8.12 -23.02 -3.07
N TRP A 181 6.93 -23.40 -2.60
CA TRP A 181 6.74 -24.69 -1.94
C TRP A 181 6.97 -25.86 -2.91
N LEU A 182 6.48 -25.79 -4.14
CA LEU A 182 6.73 -26.82 -5.16
C LEU A 182 8.22 -27.00 -5.41
N THR A 183 8.96 -25.92 -5.64
CA THR A 183 10.41 -25.99 -5.90
C THR A 183 11.19 -26.57 -4.71
N ARG A 184 10.72 -26.40 -3.47
CA ARG A 184 11.39 -26.94 -2.27
C ARG A 184 10.99 -28.39 -1.96
N GLU A 185 9.70 -28.70 -2.02
CA GLU A 185 9.13 -29.93 -1.44
C GLU A 185 8.62 -30.92 -2.49
N GLN A 186 8.35 -30.45 -3.72
CA GLN A 186 7.85 -31.25 -4.84
C GLN A 186 8.54 -30.87 -6.17
N PRO A 187 9.88 -30.96 -6.28
CA PRO A 187 10.60 -30.38 -7.43
C PRO A 187 10.24 -30.99 -8.80
N TRP A 188 9.66 -32.20 -8.80
CA TRP A 188 9.16 -32.87 -10.01
C TRP A 188 7.81 -32.33 -10.52
N VAL A 189 7.18 -31.42 -9.79
CA VAL A 189 5.89 -30.81 -10.15
C VAL A 189 6.13 -29.39 -10.63
N SER A 190 6.29 -29.20 -11.94
CA SER A 190 6.55 -27.89 -12.55
C SER A 190 5.34 -27.33 -13.31
N SER A 191 4.40 -28.20 -13.71
CA SER A 191 3.18 -27.82 -14.43
C SER A 191 1.91 -28.24 -13.67
N PRO A 192 0.76 -27.56 -13.86
CA PRO A 192 -0.52 -28.01 -13.31
C PRO A 192 -0.86 -29.46 -13.66
N VAL A 193 -0.42 -29.98 -14.81
CA VAL A 193 -0.71 -31.38 -15.23
C VAL A 193 0.06 -32.44 -14.45
N ASP A 194 1.13 -32.04 -13.74
CA ASP A 194 1.94 -32.94 -12.91
C ASP A 194 1.30 -33.16 -11.54
N TRP A 195 0.32 -32.33 -11.18
CA TRP A 195 -0.42 -32.45 -9.95
C TRP A 195 -1.26 -33.72 -9.94
N ASN A 196 -1.13 -34.45 -8.83
CA ASN A 196 -1.90 -35.65 -8.54
C ASN A 196 -2.47 -35.57 -7.11
N THR A 197 -3.24 -36.57 -6.72
CA THR A 197 -3.87 -36.62 -5.39
C THR A 197 -2.86 -36.49 -4.24
N SER A 198 -1.67 -37.09 -4.37
CA SER A 198 -0.62 -37.01 -3.35
C SER A 198 -0.11 -35.58 -3.19
N THR A 199 0.18 -34.89 -4.29
CA THR A 199 0.60 -33.48 -4.28
C THR A 199 -0.47 -32.57 -3.69
N CYS A 200 -1.76 -32.82 -3.98
CA CYS A 200 -2.86 -32.08 -3.37
C CYS A 200 -2.94 -32.26 -1.85
N VAL A 201 -2.79 -33.50 -1.36
CA VAL A 201 -2.77 -33.77 0.09
C VAL A 201 -1.56 -33.09 0.73
N ALA A 202 -0.39 -33.18 0.09
CA ALA A 202 0.84 -32.56 0.57
C ALA A 202 0.71 -31.03 0.68
N VAL A 203 0.16 -30.35 -0.34
CA VAL A 203 0.00 -28.88 -0.29
C VAL A 203 -1.00 -28.46 0.78
N ILE A 204 -2.09 -29.21 0.98
CA ILE A 204 -3.09 -28.89 2.01
C ILE A 204 -2.44 -28.98 3.39
N ALA A 205 -1.70 -30.07 3.66
CA ALA A 205 -0.98 -30.24 4.92
C ALA A 205 0.11 -29.18 5.12
N ALA A 206 0.81 -28.80 4.05
CA ALA A 206 1.83 -27.75 4.10
C ALA A 206 1.20 -26.38 4.38
N ILE A 207 0.08 -26.04 3.76
CA ILE A 207 -0.68 -24.80 4.05
C ILE A 207 -1.19 -24.79 5.48
N ASP A 208 -1.62 -25.93 6.01
CA ASP A 208 -2.13 -26.02 7.37
C ASP A 208 -1.03 -25.78 8.42
N ARG A 209 0.19 -26.26 8.16
CA ARG A 209 1.34 -26.11 9.09
C ARG A 209 2.19 -24.87 8.84
N MET A 210 1.95 -24.16 7.73
CA MET A 210 2.73 -23.00 7.30
C MET A 210 2.78 -21.89 8.35
N THR A 211 3.95 -21.26 8.46
CA THR A 211 4.18 -20.04 9.23
C THR A 211 4.23 -18.78 8.36
N VAL A 212 3.93 -17.62 8.98
CA VAL A 212 4.01 -16.34 8.29
C VAL A 212 5.45 -16.09 7.84
N GLY A 213 5.64 -15.88 6.54
CA GLY A 213 6.94 -15.58 5.93
C GLY A 213 7.64 -16.78 5.28
N GLU A 214 7.22 -18.01 5.60
CA GLU A 214 7.87 -19.24 5.12
C GLU A 214 7.93 -19.33 3.59
N TRP A 215 6.84 -18.96 2.94
CA TRP A 215 6.72 -18.87 1.47
C TRP A 215 6.60 -17.40 1.04
N ALA A 216 7.36 -16.49 1.66
CA ALA A 216 7.40 -15.11 1.20
C ALA A 216 8.18 -15.00 -0.11
N LEU A 217 7.67 -14.20 -1.05
CA LEU A 217 8.41 -13.85 -2.28
C LEU A 217 9.54 -12.88 -1.93
N GLU A 218 10.62 -12.85 -2.71
CA GLU A 218 11.72 -11.89 -2.59
C GLU A 218 11.19 -10.45 -2.45
N SER A 219 10.21 -10.11 -3.28
CA SER A 219 9.55 -8.79 -3.29
C SER A 219 8.86 -8.41 -1.97
N ALA A 220 8.69 -9.35 -1.04
CA ALA A 220 8.17 -9.14 0.30
C ALA A 220 9.27 -9.08 1.38
N LEU A 221 10.52 -9.46 1.07
CA LEU A 221 11.69 -9.33 1.95
C LEU A 221 11.96 -7.83 2.16
N GLY A 222 11.72 -7.32 3.36
CA GLY A 222 11.75 -5.89 3.69
C GLY A 222 10.39 -5.32 4.11
N THR A 223 9.31 -6.06 3.89
CA THR A 223 8.02 -5.76 4.54
C THR A 223 8.02 -6.33 5.95
N LYS A 224 7.67 -5.52 6.96
CA LYS A 224 7.43 -6.02 8.31
C LYS A 224 6.17 -6.91 8.34
N LEU A 225 6.37 -8.21 8.21
CA LEU A 225 5.31 -9.21 8.30
C LEU A 225 4.91 -9.37 9.78
N LYS A 226 3.68 -8.98 10.11
CA LYS A 226 3.15 -9.15 11.46
C LYS A 226 3.04 -10.65 11.79
N GLY A 227 3.64 -11.06 12.90
CA GLY A 227 3.62 -12.47 13.34
C GLY A 227 4.53 -13.38 12.52
N LEU A 228 5.63 -12.86 11.95
CA LEU A 228 6.67 -13.66 11.29
C LEU A 228 7.03 -14.89 12.14
N GLY A 229 7.07 -16.06 11.52
CA GLY A 229 7.35 -17.34 12.18
C GLY A 229 6.19 -17.94 12.98
N GLN A 230 5.08 -17.20 13.17
CA GLN A 230 3.86 -17.75 13.80
C GLN A 230 3.00 -18.48 12.77
N PRO A 231 2.15 -19.45 13.18
CA PRO A 231 1.19 -20.09 12.29
C PRO A 231 0.31 -19.06 11.57
N ILE A 232 0.06 -19.30 10.27
CA ILE A 232 -0.81 -18.40 9.51
C ILE A 232 -2.26 -18.46 10.03
N ALA A 233 -2.95 -17.31 10.00
CA ALA A 233 -4.35 -17.23 10.44
C ALA A 233 -5.27 -18.14 9.60
N PRO A 234 -6.37 -18.68 10.16
CA PRO A 234 -7.32 -19.54 9.44
C PRO A 234 -7.86 -18.90 8.15
N ASN A 235 -8.10 -17.59 8.16
CA ASN A 235 -8.53 -16.85 6.97
C ASN A 235 -7.46 -16.85 5.85
N SER A 236 -6.18 -16.84 6.20
CA SER A 236 -5.08 -16.93 5.23
C SER A 236 -4.97 -18.32 4.63
N LYS A 237 -5.17 -19.38 5.43
CA LYS A 237 -5.25 -20.78 4.94
C LYS A 237 -6.36 -20.92 3.90
N ARG A 238 -7.57 -20.44 4.24
CA ARG A 238 -8.72 -20.43 3.33
C ARG A 238 -8.43 -19.67 2.03
N ALA A 239 -7.77 -18.52 2.09
CA ALA A 239 -7.44 -17.73 0.91
C ALA A 239 -6.46 -18.46 -0.03
N PHE A 240 -5.44 -19.13 0.52
CA PHE A 240 -4.52 -19.97 -0.24
C PHE A 240 -5.25 -21.10 -0.97
N LEU A 241 -6.03 -21.88 -0.22
CA LEU A 241 -6.78 -23.02 -0.77
C LEU A 241 -7.79 -22.57 -1.83
N HIS A 242 -8.48 -21.44 -1.60
CA HIS A 242 -9.39 -20.88 -2.58
C HIS A 242 -8.68 -20.44 -3.86
N ALA A 243 -7.52 -19.77 -3.76
CA ALA A 243 -6.75 -19.33 -4.92
C ALA A 243 -6.26 -20.54 -5.75
N LEU A 244 -5.72 -21.57 -5.11
CA LEU A 244 -5.29 -22.80 -5.79
C LEU A 244 -6.45 -23.54 -6.44
N ARG A 245 -7.56 -23.74 -5.71
CA ARG A 245 -8.76 -24.37 -6.26
C ARG A 245 -9.27 -23.63 -7.49
N ARG A 246 -9.29 -22.30 -7.43
CA ARG A 246 -9.73 -21.46 -8.55
C ARG A 246 -8.81 -21.61 -9.75
N PHE A 247 -7.50 -21.58 -9.54
CA PHE A 247 -6.50 -21.77 -10.59
C PHE A 247 -6.69 -23.09 -11.33
N PHE A 248 -6.88 -24.19 -10.60
CA PHE A 248 -7.11 -25.51 -11.19
C PHE A 248 -8.44 -25.63 -11.92
N ILE A 249 -9.52 -25.06 -11.38
CA ILE A 249 -10.81 -25.01 -12.06
C ILE A 249 -10.70 -24.21 -13.37
N ASP A 250 -10.10 -23.02 -13.32
CA ASP A 250 -9.93 -22.18 -14.51
C ASP A 250 -9.02 -22.87 -15.54
N PHE A 251 -7.96 -23.55 -15.10
CA PHE A 251 -7.07 -24.33 -15.96
C PHE A 251 -7.83 -25.40 -16.78
N GLU A 252 -8.71 -26.17 -16.14
CA GLU A 252 -9.53 -27.17 -16.85
C GLU A 252 -10.64 -26.53 -17.68
N LEU A 253 -11.34 -25.51 -17.16
CA LEU A 253 -12.43 -24.83 -17.86
C LEU A 253 -11.95 -24.11 -19.13
N TRP A 254 -10.73 -23.57 -19.11
CA TRP A 254 -10.12 -22.94 -20.27
C TRP A 254 -9.44 -23.94 -21.22
N GLY A 255 -9.55 -25.24 -20.95
CA GLY A 255 -9.04 -26.30 -21.81
C GLY A 255 -7.51 -26.33 -21.91
N TRP A 256 -6.79 -25.83 -20.91
CA TRP A 256 -5.33 -25.79 -20.94
C TRP A 256 -4.67 -27.14 -20.63
N GLY A 257 -5.46 -28.07 -20.11
CA GLY A 257 -5.08 -29.45 -19.86
C GLY A 257 -6.12 -30.13 -18.98
N ARG A 258 -5.79 -31.32 -18.49
CA ARG A 258 -6.62 -32.09 -17.56
C ARG A 258 -5.79 -32.52 -16.36
N LEU A 259 -6.34 -32.35 -15.16
CA LEU A 259 -5.67 -32.79 -13.94
C LEU A 259 -5.77 -34.31 -13.83
N LYS A 260 -4.67 -34.94 -13.41
CA LYS A 260 -4.57 -36.39 -13.26
C LYS A 260 -5.12 -36.84 -11.91
N PHE A 261 -6.37 -36.49 -11.62
CA PHE A 261 -7.09 -37.11 -10.51
C PHE A 261 -7.63 -38.43 -11.02
N ARG A 262 -7.06 -39.56 -10.56
CA ARG A 262 -7.64 -40.88 -10.82
C ARG A 262 -9.11 -40.81 -10.41
N ARG A 263 -10.02 -40.85 -11.40
CA ARG A 263 -11.39 -41.27 -11.13
C ARG A 263 -11.23 -42.70 -10.64
N PHE A 264 -11.57 -42.96 -9.37
CA PHE A 264 -11.93 -44.32 -8.99
C PHE A 264 -13.07 -44.70 -9.93
N SER A 265 -12.77 -45.50 -10.95
CA SER A 265 -13.77 -46.27 -11.67
C SER A 265 -14.42 -47.17 -10.62
N ARG A 266 -15.72 -46.95 -10.39
CA ARG A 266 -16.57 -47.94 -9.74
C ARG A 266 -16.68 -49.17 -10.64
#